data_AF-A0A5C6Q314-F1
#
_entry.id   AF-A0A5C6Q314-F1
#
_cell.length_a   1.000
_cell.length_b   1.000
_cell.length_c   1.000
_cell.angle_alpha   90.00
_cell.angle_beta   90.00
_cell.angle_gamma   90.00
#
_symmetry.space_group_name_H-M   'P 1'
#
loop_
_entity.id
_entity.type
_entity.pdbx_description
1 polymer ?
#
loop_
_entity_poly.entity_id
_entity_poly.type
_entity_poly.pdbx_seq_one_letter_code
_entity_poly.pdbx_strand_id
1 'polypeptide(L)'
;MNACELINLLSEKGTEDLSTSLQWIKPIPEDGAALIEKIDMALNIVKFSQSRQAEYGGIKSSNNHLDSLIRLRSELKSILEKT
;
A
#
# COMPACT_ATOMS: atom_id res chain seq x y z
N MET A 1 -6.10 15.91 7.11
CA MET A 1 -5.22 15.93 5.93
C MET A 1 -5.87 15.09 4.84
N ASN A 2 -5.97 15.61 3.62
CA ASN A 2 -6.53 14.86 2.50
C ASN A 2 -5.47 13.92 1.90
N ALA A 3 -5.89 12.96 1.09
CA ALA A 3 -5.01 11.96 0.49
C ALA A 3 -3.96 12.55 -0.45
N CYS A 4 -4.31 13.61 -1.19
CA CYS A 4 -3.36 14.29 -2.09
C CYS A 4 -2.23 14.97 -1.30
N GLU A 5 -2.55 15.62 -0.18
CA GLU A 5 -1.57 16.20 0.74
C GLU A 5 -0.62 15.14 1.29
N LEU A 6 -1.16 14.00 1.74
CA LEU A 6 -0.36 12.86 2.19
C LEU A 6 0.57 12.31 1.09
N ILE A 7 0.04 12.14 -0.12
CA ILE A 7 0.80 11.62 -1.27
C ILE A 7 1.91 12.59 -1.66
N ASN A 8 1.67 13.89 -1.62
CA ASN A 8 2.68 14.90 -1.95
C ASN A 8 3.82 14.97 -0.92
N LEU A 9 3.61 14.45 0.30
CA LEU A 9 4.61 14.38 1.36
C LEU A 9 5.44 13.09 1.33
N LEU A 10 5.14 12.16 0.40
CA LEU A 10 5.93 10.95 0.24
C LEU A 10 7.35 11.29 -0.21
N SER A 11 8.30 10.50 0.28
CA SER A 11 9.64 10.42 -0.28
C SER A 11 9.61 9.88 -1.72
N GLU A 12 10.74 9.97 -2.40
CA GLU A 12 10.93 9.35 -3.71
C GLU A 12 10.60 7.85 -3.66
N LYS A 13 11.08 7.15 -2.62
CA LYS A 13 10.79 5.73 -2.43
C LYS A 13 9.31 5.46 -2.15
N GLY A 14 8.66 6.31 -1.35
CA GLY A 14 7.22 6.25 -1.11
C GLY A 14 6.41 6.42 -2.40
N THR A 15 6.86 7.30 -3.30
CA THR A 15 6.23 7.52 -4.61
C THR A 15 6.37 6.30 -5.52
N GLU A 16 7.52 5.64 -5.53
CA GLU A 16 7.73 4.36 -6.24
C GLU A 16 6.85 3.24 -5.67
N ASP A 17 6.79 3.13 -4.35
CA ASP A 17 5.97 2.13 -3.66
C ASP A 17 4.48 2.39 -3.89
N LEU A 18 4.05 3.66 -3.95
CA LEU A 18 2.70 4.07 -4.38
C LEU A 18 2.42 3.59 -5.80
N SER A 19 3.30 3.89 -6.76
CA SER A 19 3.15 3.48 -8.17
C SER A 19 2.99 1.96 -8.31
N THR A 20 3.85 1.20 -7.61
CA THR A 20 3.82 -0.27 -7.58
C THR A 20 2.53 -0.82 -6.97
N SER A 21 1.90 -0.05 -6.08
CA SER A 21 0.70 -0.43 -5.33
C SER A 21 -0.61 0.07 -5.96
N LEU A 22 -0.55 0.96 -6.97
CA LEU A 22 -1.72 1.65 -7.54
C LEU A 22 -2.86 0.71 -7.95
N GLN A 23 -2.55 -0.47 -8.50
CA GLN A 23 -3.56 -1.43 -8.93
C GLN A 23 -4.46 -1.91 -7.78
N TRP A 24 -3.97 -1.89 -6.54
CA TRP A 24 -4.70 -2.37 -5.36
C TRP A 24 -5.47 -1.26 -4.63
N ILE A 25 -5.04 -0.01 -4.80
CA ILE A 25 -5.55 1.13 -4.04
C ILE A 25 -6.44 2.07 -4.88
N LYS A 26 -6.59 1.84 -6.19
CA LYS A 26 -7.51 2.61 -7.02
C LYS A 26 -8.99 2.25 -6.77
N PRO A 27 -9.92 3.21 -6.86
CA PRO A 27 -9.68 4.66 -6.90
C PRO A 27 -9.08 5.20 -5.59
N ILE A 28 -8.20 6.19 -5.67
CA ILE A 28 -7.59 6.80 -4.46
C ILE A 28 -8.69 7.59 -3.72
N PRO A 29 -8.95 7.31 -2.42
CA PRO A 29 -9.91 8.07 -1.62
C PRO A 29 -9.47 9.52 -1.46
N GLU A 30 -10.40 10.45 -1.25
CA GLU A 30 -10.07 11.86 -0.99
C GLU A 30 -9.51 12.06 0.43
N ASP A 31 -10.01 11.28 1.40
CA ASP A 31 -9.58 11.36 2.78
C ASP A 31 -8.31 10.55 3.04
N GLY A 32 -7.41 11.11 3.85
CA GLY A 32 -6.14 10.50 4.19
C GLY A 32 -6.25 9.24 5.05
N ALA A 33 -7.19 9.20 5.99
CA ALA A 33 -7.42 8.01 6.80
C ALA A 33 -8.04 6.89 5.95
N ALA A 34 -8.98 7.23 5.08
CA ALA A 34 -9.56 6.30 4.11
C ALA A 34 -8.51 5.71 3.15
N LEU A 35 -7.49 6.49 2.75
CA LEU A 35 -6.36 5.98 1.97
C LEU A 35 -5.57 4.92 2.76
N ILE A 36 -5.28 5.16 4.04
CA ILE A 36 -4.57 4.18 4.90
C ILE A 36 -5.39 2.90 5.06
N GLU A 37 -6.70 3.01 5.33
CA GLU A 37 -7.59 1.85 5.41
C GLU A 37 -7.62 1.04 4.11
N LYS A 38 -7.61 1.73 2.97
CA LYS A 38 -7.58 1.08 1.67
C LYS A 38 -6.27 0.32 1.43
N ILE A 39 -5.15 0.87 1.87
CA ILE A 39 -3.86 0.17 1.85
C ILE A 39 -3.89 -1.05 2.78
N ASP A 40 -4.52 -0.94 3.94
CA ASP A 40 -4.71 -2.08 4.85
C ASP A 40 -5.57 -3.20 4.24
N MET A 41 -6.62 -2.84 3.51
CA MET A 41 -7.42 -3.80 2.75
C MET A 41 -6.59 -4.46 1.63
N ALA A 42 -5.83 -3.68 0.87
CA ALA A 42 -4.92 -4.19 -0.15
C ALA A 42 -3.88 -5.17 0.44
N LEU A 43 -3.28 -4.83 1.58
CA LEU A 43 -2.35 -5.73 2.29
C LEU A 43 -2.99 -7.07 2.64
N ASN A 44 -4.21 -7.05 3.16
CA ASN A 44 -4.93 -8.28 3.51
C ASN A 44 -5.22 -9.14 2.27
N ILE A 45 -5.65 -8.52 1.16
CA ILE A 45 -5.92 -9.23 -0.09
C ILE A 45 -4.63 -9.86 -0.65
N VAL A 46 -3.53 -9.09 -0.72
CA VAL A 46 -2.25 -9.59 -1.25
C VAL A 46 -1.72 -10.72 -0.38
N LYS A 47 -1.71 -10.56 0.96
CA LYS A 47 -1.31 -11.63 1.90
C LYS A 47 -2.14 -12.89 1.71
N PHE A 48 -3.47 -12.75 1.66
CA PHE A 48 -4.36 -13.89 1.46
C PHE A 48 -4.11 -14.59 0.13
N SER A 49 -3.90 -13.84 -0.95
CA SER A 49 -3.59 -14.39 -2.27
C SER A 49 -2.26 -15.17 -2.27
N GLN A 50 -1.24 -14.67 -1.58
CA GLN A 50 0.05 -15.35 -1.45
C GLN A 50 -0.05 -16.61 -0.59
N SER A 51 -0.77 -16.57 0.53
CA SER A 51 -1.01 -17.75 1.37
C SER A 51 -1.68 -18.87 0.58
N ARG A 52 -2.71 -18.55 -0.23
CA ARG A 52 -3.36 -19.53 -1.10
C ARG A 52 -2.45 -20.05 -2.21
N GLN A 53 -1.59 -19.23 -2.81
CA GLN A 53 -0.66 -19.72 -3.84
C GLN A 53 0.44 -20.61 -3.26
N ALA A 54 0.88 -20.37 -2.03
CA ALA A 54 1.85 -21.21 -1.33
C ALA A 54 1.30 -22.62 -1.05
N GLU A 55 0.00 -22.75 -0.77
CA GLU A 55 -0.66 -24.06 -0.56
C GLU A 55 -0.73 -24.92 -1.85
N TYR A 56 -0.74 -24.30 -3.02
CA TYR A 56 -0.89 -24.99 -4.32
C TYR A 56 0.44 -25.14 -5.09
N GLY A 57 1.59 -24.92 -4.45
CA GLY A 57 2.90 -25.02 -5.10
C GLY A 57 3.14 -23.96 -6.19
N GLY A 58 2.38 -22.86 -6.17
CA GLY A 58 2.47 -21.79 -7.15
C GLY A 58 3.78 -21.01 -7.03
N ILE A 59 4.35 -20.63 -8.18
CA ILE A 59 5.49 -19.72 -8.29
C ILE A 59 5.18 -18.47 -7.46
N LYS A 60 6.01 -18.14 -6.46
CA LYS A 60 5.85 -16.93 -5.64
C LYS A 60 5.64 -15.72 -6.56
N SER A 61 4.42 -15.21 -6.62
CA SER A 61 4.15 -13.91 -7.22
C SER A 61 5.08 -12.89 -6.56
N SER A 62 5.74 -12.05 -7.36
CA SER A 62 6.83 -11.18 -6.90
C SER A 62 6.47 -10.47 -5.59
N ASN A 63 7.24 -10.71 -4.53
CA ASN A 63 7.04 -10.10 -3.20
C ASN A 63 6.99 -8.57 -3.22
N ASN A 64 7.45 -7.96 -4.32
CA ASN A 64 7.51 -6.52 -4.56
C ASN A 64 6.20 -5.79 -4.20
N HIS A 65 5.02 -6.32 -4.54
CA HIS A 65 3.76 -5.62 -4.22
C HIS A 65 3.44 -5.61 -2.73
N LEU A 66 3.67 -6.73 -2.03
CA LEU A 66 3.43 -6.80 -0.59
C LEU A 66 4.40 -5.87 0.15
N ASP A 67 5.67 -5.92 -0.22
CA ASP A 67 6.70 -5.10 0.41
C ASP A 67 6.48 -3.61 0.14
N SER A 68 6.08 -3.25 -1.08
CA SER A 68 5.71 -1.87 -1.43
C SER A 68 4.49 -1.39 -0.65
N LEU A 69 3.45 -2.20 -0.50
CA LEU A 69 2.28 -1.83 0.30
C LEU A 69 2.64 -1.65 1.79
N ILE A 70 3.52 -2.49 2.34
CA ILE A 70 3.99 -2.37 3.74
C ILE A 70 4.76 -1.07 3.94
N ARG A 71 5.72 -0.77 3.06
CA ARG A 71 6.53 0.46 3.13
C ARG A 71 5.68 1.71 2.95
N LEU A 72 4.81 1.72 1.94
CA LEU A 72 3.88 2.82 1.68
C LEU A 72 2.98 3.11 2.88
N ARG A 73 2.39 2.07 3.48
CA ARG A 73 1.57 2.21 4.70
C ARG A 73 2.37 2.83 5.84
N SER A 74 3.58 2.33 6.07
CA SER A 74 4.44 2.78 7.17
C SER A 74 4.79 4.26 7.01
N GLU A 75 5.11 4.68 5.79
CA GLU A 75 5.46 6.06 5.49
C GLU A 75 4.26 7.00 5.65
N LEU A 76 3.11 6.66 5.06
CA LEU A 76 1.89 7.46 5.20
C LEU A 76 1.45 7.62 6.66
N LYS A 77 1.54 6.56 7.47
CA LYS A 77 1.29 6.65 8.92
C LYS A 77 2.29 7.57 9.61
N SER A 78 3.58 7.45 9.29
CA SER A 78 4.60 8.33 9.87
C SER A 78 4.38 9.79 9.53
N ILE A 79 3.95 10.11 8.30
CA ILE A 79 3.60 11.47 7.90
C ILE A 79 2.40 11.97 8.71
N LEU A 80 1.36 11.14 8.86
CA LEU A 80 0.16 11.48 9.60
C LEU A 80 0.41 11.69 11.10
N GLU A 81 1.30 10.91 11.71
CA GLU A 81 1.68 11.06 13.13
C GLU A 81 2.57 12.29 13.39
N LYS A 82 3.24 12.82 12.37
CA LYS A 82 4.10 14.01 12.45
C LYS A 82 3.35 15.32 12.17
N THR A 83 2.09 15.24 11.74
CA THR A 83 1.24 16.38 11.37
C THR A 83 0.17 16.58 12.43
#